data_AF-A0A6I9N076-F1
#
_entry.id   AF-A0A6I9N076-F1
#
_cell.length_a   1.000
_cell.length_b   1.000
_cell.length_c   1.000
_cell.angle_alpha   90.00
_cell.angle_beta   90.00
_cell.angle_gamma   90.00
#
_symmetry.space_group_name_H-M   'P 1'
#
loop_
_entity.id
_entity.type
_entity.pdbx_description
1 polymer ?
#
loop_
_entity_poly.entity_id
_entity_poly.type
_entity_poly.pdbx_seq_one_letter_code
_entity_poly.pdbx_strand_id
1 'polypeptide(L)'
;MASTAADLARLQTREEEEGSLKAVRFQQQDFQQLRAESLNSGELFCDPVFPADCESLGFNTLGRYSSKTRGIEWKRPTELSSHPQFIVDGAKRTDICQGALGDCWLLAALASLTLDPQILDRVVPPGQSFSSQYAGIFHFQ
;
A
#
# COMPACT_ATOMS: atom_id res chain seq x y z
N MET A 1 0.76 37.79 -29.86
CA MET A 1 -0.50 37.54 -29.13
C MET A 1 -0.65 36.02 -29.08
N ALA A 2 -0.25 35.38 -27.99
CA ALA A 2 -0.28 33.92 -27.87
C ALA A 2 -1.71 33.39 -28.06
N SER A 3 -1.82 32.29 -28.79
CA SER A 3 -3.07 31.78 -29.37
C SER A 3 -4.01 31.26 -28.29
N THR A 4 -5.22 31.81 -28.23
CA THR A 4 -6.34 31.37 -27.37
C THR A 4 -6.64 29.88 -27.48
N ALA A 5 -6.27 29.23 -28.59
CA ALA A 5 -6.40 27.79 -28.78
C ALA A 5 -5.44 26.98 -27.87
N ALA A 6 -4.25 27.50 -27.60
CA ALA A 6 -3.29 26.85 -26.69
C ALA A 6 -3.75 26.94 -25.23
N ASP A 7 -4.42 28.03 -24.86
CA ASP A 7 -4.98 28.20 -23.52
C ASP A 7 -6.23 27.34 -23.32
N LEU A 8 -7.09 27.21 -24.34
CA LEU A 8 -8.22 26.28 -24.32
C LEU A 8 -7.78 24.82 -24.23
N ALA A 9 -6.73 24.41 -24.96
CA ALA A 9 -6.19 23.06 -24.86
C ALA A 9 -5.61 22.76 -23.46
N ARG A 10 -5.00 23.76 -22.80
CA ARG A 10 -4.51 23.66 -21.41
C ARG A 10 -5.64 23.60 -20.39
N LEU A 11 -6.76 24.25 -20.65
CA LEU A 11 -7.94 24.19 -19.79
C LEU A 11 -8.68 22.86 -19.97
N GLN A 12 -8.81 22.38 -21.21
CA GLN A 12 -9.39 21.06 -21.51
C GLN A 12 -8.59 19.92 -20.89
N THR A 13 -7.26 19.96 -20.97
CA THR A 13 -6.39 18.98 -20.29
C THR A 13 -6.50 19.05 -18.77
N ARG A 14 -6.68 20.24 -18.17
CA ARG A 14 -6.94 20.39 -16.73
C ARG A 14 -8.32 19.90 -16.31
N GLU A 15 -9.36 20.11 -17.13
CA GLU A 15 -10.71 19.61 -16.88
C GLU A 15 -10.80 18.09 -17.07
N GLU A 16 -10.06 17.51 -18.01
CA GLU A 16 -9.93 16.05 -18.19
C GLU A 16 -9.13 15.40 -17.04
N GLU A 17 -8.13 16.10 -16.50
CA GLU A 17 -7.38 15.67 -15.31
C GLU A 17 -8.19 15.85 -14.01
N GLU A 18 -8.96 16.93 -13.86
CA GLU A 18 -9.86 17.16 -12.72
C GLU A 18 -11.09 16.23 -12.72
N GLY A 19 -11.51 15.72 -13.88
CA GLY A 19 -12.58 14.73 -14.03
C GLY A 19 -12.12 13.27 -13.91
N SER A 20 -10.81 13.01 -13.90
CA SER A 20 -10.24 11.67 -13.79
C SER A 20 -9.74 11.45 -12.36
N LEU A 21 -10.57 10.82 -11.53
CA LEU A 21 -10.23 10.30 -10.18
C LEU A 21 -9.14 9.19 -10.21
N LYS A 22 -8.11 9.33 -11.04
CA LYS A 22 -7.00 8.38 -11.13
C LYS A 22 -6.01 8.71 -10.03
N ALA A 23 -5.90 7.80 -9.06
CA ALA A 23 -4.86 7.84 -8.05
C ALA A 23 -3.49 8.01 -8.71
N VAL A 24 -2.70 8.98 -8.23
CA VAL A 24 -1.34 9.20 -8.70
C VAL A 24 -0.48 8.02 -8.25
N ARG A 25 0.24 7.41 -9.19
CA ARG A 25 1.16 6.30 -8.90
C ARG A 25 2.34 6.80 -8.07
N PHE A 26 2.43 6.35 -6.82
CA PHE A 26 3.58 6.64 -5.97
C PHE A 26 4.86 6.09 -6.61
N GLN A 27 5.90 6.93 -6.71
CA GLN A 27 7.18 6.59 -7.33
C GLN A 27 7.06 5.92 -8.71
N GLN A 28 6.01 6.26 -9.47
CA GLN A 28 5.73 5.69 -10.80
C GLN A 28 5.51 4.16 -10.81
N GLN A 29 5.25 3.55 -9.67
CA GLN A 29 4.99 2.11 -9.56
C GLN A 29 3.55 1.79 -9.99
N ASP A 30 3.39 0.85 -10.92
CA ASP A 30 2.08 0.32 -11.32
C ASP A 30 1.88 -1.10 -10.76
N PHE A 31 0.86 -1.27 -9.92
CA PHE A 31 0.57 -2.54 -9.26
C PHE A 31 0.31 -3.68 -10.25
N GLN A 32 -0.46 -3.45 -11.31
CA GLN A 32 -0.84 -4.51 -12.24
C GLN A 32 0.37 -4.98 -13.05
N GLN A 33 1.21 -4.04 -13.49
CA GLN A 33 2.45 -4.33 -14.18
C GLN A 33 3.42 -5.10 -13.27
N LEU A 34 3.71 -4.60 -12.07
CA LEU A 34 4.65 -5.23 -11.14
C LEU A 34 4.19 -6.63 -10.71
N ARG A 35 2.88 -6.81 -10.49
CA ARG A 35 2.30 -8.12 -10.19
C ARG A 35 2.45 -9.08 -11.37
N ALA A 36 2.18 -8.63 -12.59
CA ALA A 36 2.32 -9.46 -13.79
C ALA A 36 3.79 -9.86 -14.02
N GLU A 37 4.73 -8.94 -13.86
CA GLU A 37 6.17 -9.21 -13.95
C GLU A 37 6.61 -10.27 -12.93
N SER A 38 6.19 -10.12 -11.68
CA SER A 38 6.50 -11.07 -10.59
C SER A 38 5.88 -12.46 -10.83
N LEU A 39 4.63 -12.50 -11.33
CA LEU A 39 3.99 -13.76 -11.72
C LEU A 39 4.71 -14.44 -12.89
N ASN A 40 5.19 -13.66 -13.86
CA ASN A 40 5.88 -14.17 -15.04
C ASN A 40 7.30 -14.67 -14.71
N SER A 41 8.01 -14.02 -13.78
CA SER A 41 9.33 -14.47 -13.33
C SER A 41 9.25 -15.66 -12.37
N GLY A 42 8.12 -15.84 -11.68
CA GLY A 42 7.96 -16.83 -10.62
C GLY A 42 8.63 -16.41 -9.30
N GLU A 43 9.07 -15.14 -9.19
CA GLU A 43 9.67 -14.58 -8.00
C GLU A 43 8.67 -13.69 -7.26
N LEU A 44 8.75 -13.66 -5.92
CA LEU A 44 7.93 -12.76 -5.13
C LEU A 44 8.49 -11.33 -5.20
N PHE A 45 7.59 -10.37 -5.39
CA PHE A 45 7.93 -8.95 -5.44
C PHE A 45 8.72 -8.51 -4.21
N CYS A 46 9.81 -7.79 -4.46
CA CYS A 46 10.63 -7.09 -3.47
C CYS A 46 10.58 -5.60 -3.81
N ASP A 47 10.11 -4.77 -2.89
CA ASP A 47 9.88 -3.35 -3.16
C ASP A 47 11.21 -2.59 -3.27
N PRO A 48 11.55 -2.02 -4.44
CA PRO A 48 12.79 -1.27 -4.60
C PRO A 48 12.74 0.12 -3.97
N VAL A 49 11.54 0.68 -3.71
CA VAL A 49 11.40 2.03 -3.14
C VAL A 49 11.19 2.01 -1.63
N PHE A 50 10.88 0.85 -1.07
CA PHE A 50 10.74 0.62 0.36
C PHE A 50 11.36 -0.74 0.74
N PRO A 51 12.70 -0.85 0.71
CA PRO A 51 13.40 -2.12 0.88
C PRO A 51 13.21 -2.69 2.30
N ALA A 52 13.34 -4.00 2.44
CA ALA A 52 13.27 -4.70 3.73
C ALA A 52 14.57 -4.54 4.54
N ASP A 53 14.96 -3.31 4.85
CA ASP A 53 16.16 -2.98 5.61
C ASP A 53 15.87 -1.99 6.75
N CYS A 54 16.92 -1.59 7.48
CA CYS A 54 16.78 -0.71 8.63
C CYS A 54 16.42 0.74 8.27
N GLU A 55 16.68 1.19 7.04
CA GLU A 55 16.35 2.57 6.64
C GLU A 55 14.84 2.74 6.47
N SER A 56 14.14 1.68 6.08
CA SER A 56 12.67 1.63 6.00
C SER A 56 11.98 1.66 7.37
N LEU A 57 12.66 1.25 8.44
CA LEU A 57 12.11 1.31 9.81
C LEU A 57 12.07 2.73 10.38
N GLY A 58 12.96 3.59 9.90
CA GLY A 58 13.03 4.99 10.30
C GLY A 58 14.43 5.41 10.74
N PHE A 59 14.48 6.58 11.39
CA PHE A 59 15.72 7.23 11.81
C PHE A 59 15.74 7.42 13.33
N ASN A 60 16.88 7.82 13.89
CA ASN A 60 17.08 8.09 15.32
C ASN A 60 16.62 6.93 16.22
N THR A 61 15.43 7.04 16.81
CA THR A 61 14.86 6.08 17.78
C THR A 61 14.46 4.75 17.14
N LEU A 62 14.32 4.68 15.82
CA LEU A 62 14.07 3.46 15.05
C LEU A 62 15.19 3.15 14.03
N GLY A 63 16.26 3.94 14.01
CA GLY A 63 17.37 3.73 13.07
C GLY A 63 18.21 2.50 13.39
N ARG A 64 19.19 2.21 12.52
CA ARG A 64 20.09 1.04 12.56
C ARG A 64 20.71 0.71 13.93
N TYR A 65 21.01 1.73 14.73
CA TYR A 65 21.67 1.58 16.03
C TYR A 65 20.71 1.60 17.22
N SER A 66 19.40 1.66 16.98
CA SER A 66 18.41 1.64 18.04
C SER A 66 18.30 0.25 18.66
N SER A 67 18.25 0.19 19.98
CA SER A 67 17.92 -1.04 20.70
C SER A 67 16.51 -1.54 20.39
N LYS A 68 15.60 -0.66 19.93
CA LYS A 68 14.22 -1.01 19.59
C LYS A 68 14.10 -1.81 18.28
N THR A 69 15.06 -1.65 17.37
CA THR A 69 15.03 -2.29 16.05
C THR A 69 16.09 -3.38 15.88
N ARG A 70 16.88 -3.63 16.92
CA ARG A 70 17.88 -4.70 16.93
C ARG A 70 17.20 -6.07 16.87
N GLY A 71 17.63 -6.90 15.92
CA GLY A 71 17.12 -8.27 15.76
C GLY A 71 15.77 -8.38 15.07
N ILE A 72 15.29 -7.30 14.42
CA ILE A 72 14.12 -7.37 13.55
C ILE A 72 14.45 -8.20 12.31
N GLU A 73 13.56 -9.14 11.99
CA GLU A 73 13.56 -9.92 10.76
C GLU A 73 12.29 -9.58 9.97
N TRP A 74 12.45 -9.34 8.67
CA TRP A 74 11.33 -9.13 7.77
C TRP A 74 10.78 -10.48 7.32
N LYS A 75 9.49 -10.73 7.56
CA LYS A 75 8.80 -11.98 7.21
C LYS A 75 7.53 -11.68 6.44
N ARG A 76 7.25 -12.47 5.42
CA ARG A 76 5.98 -12.46 4.71
C ARG A 76 4.92 -13.19 5.55
N PRO A 77 3.62 -12.86 5.41
CA PRO A 77 2.54 -13.56 6.11
C PRO A 77 2.52 -15.08 5.90
N THR A 78 2.97 -15.56 4.73
CA THR A 78 3.12 -16.98 4.39
C THR A 78 4.18 -17.72 5.22
N GLU A 79 5.10 -17.00 5.85
CA GLU A 79 6.12 -17.56 6.76
C GLU A 79 5.63 -17.63 8.21
N LEU A 80 4.55 -16.89 8.54
CA LEU A 80 4.02 -16.77 9.90
C LEU A 80 2.76 -17.61 10.11
N SER A 81 1.99 -17.86 9.04
CA SER A 81 0.74 -18.60 9.06
C SER A 81 0.64 -19.52 7.85
N SER A 82 0.02 -20.69 8.02
CA SER A 82 -0.17 -21.67 6.95
C SER A 82 -1.23 -21.24 5.92
N HIS A 83 -2.20 -20.41 6.33
CA HIS A 83 -3.30 -19.96 5.49
C HIS A 83 -3.55 -18.46 5.72
N PRO A 84 -2.59 -17.58 5.35
CA PRO A 84 -2.76 -16.15 5.54
C PRO A 84 -3.94 -15.65 4.70
N GLN A 85 -4.73 -14.75 5.29
CA GLN A 85 -5.86 -14.10 4.63
C GLN A 85 -5.62 -12.60 4.64
N PHE A 86 -5.97 -11.91 3.54
CA PHE A 86 -5.77 -10.47 3.44
C PHE A 86 -6.91 -9.73 4.17
N ILE A 87 -8.14 -9.94 3.74
CA ILE A 87 -9.38 -9.52 4.43
C ILE A 87 -10.40 -10.64 4.28
N VAL A 88 -11.08 -11.03 5.36
CA VAL A 88 -12.10 -12.09 5.37
C VAL A 88 -13.42 -11.50 5.87
N ASP A 89 -14.48 -11.58 5.07
CA ASP A 89 -15.82 -11.09 5.42
C ASP A 89 -15.86 -9.61 5.89
N GLY A 90 -15.02 -8.78 5.26
CA GLY A 90 -14.81 -7.38 5.61
C GLY A 90 -13.84 -7.19 6.79
N ALA A 91 -13.17 -6.04 6.85
CA ALA A 91 -12.32 -5.72 8.00
C ALA A 91 -13.18 -5.27 9.17
N LYS A 92 -12.90 -5.79 10.37
CA LYS A 92 -13.57 -5.41 11.62
C LYS A 92 -12.60 -4.68 12.53
N ARG A 93 -13.15 -3.82 13.40
CA ARG A 93 -12.36 -3.13 14.45
C ARG A 93 -11.56 -4.09 15.33
N THR A 94 -12.06 -5.32 15.52
CA THR A 94 -11.43 -6.37 16.32
C THR A 94 -10.20 -7.00 15.66
N ASP A 95 -10.02 -6.79 14.36
CA ASP A 95 -8.92 -7.39 13.60
C ASP A 95 -7.62 -6.58 13.75
N ILE A 96 -7.67 -5.45 14.45
CA ILE A 96 -6.58 -4.50 14.59
C ILE A 96 -6.08 -4.50 16.04
N CYS A 97 -4.82 -4.90 16.23
CA CYS A 97 -4.14 -4.87 17.53
C CYS A 97 -2.86 -4.04 17.44
N GLN A 98 -2.56 -3.26 18.47
CA GLN A 98 -1.37 -2.40 18.47
C GLN A 98 -0.09 -3.21 18.54
N GLY A 99 0.86 -2.86 17.68
CA GLY A 99 2.22 -3.38 17.76
C GLY A 99 3.02 -2.74 18.90
N ALA A 100 4.29 -3.12 18.99
CA ALA A 100 5.20 -2.62 20.03
C ALA A 100 5.68 -1.17 19.81
N LEU A 101 5.35 -0.54 18.67
CA LEU A 101 5.92 0.75 18.25
C LEU A 101 5.12 2.00 18.67
N GLY A 102 3.95 1.84 19.30
CA GLY A 102 3.27 2.97 19.95
C GLY A 102 2.44 3.87 19.03
N ASP A 103 1.78 3.30 18.03
CA ASP A 103 1.06 3.95 16.94
C ASP A 103 -0.47 3.99 17.13
N CYS A 104 -0.94 4.12 18.37
CA CYS A 104 -2.38 4.07 18.69
C CYS A 104 -3.26 5.04 17.87
N TRP A 105 -2.70 6.19 17.48
CA TRP A 105 -3.37 7.18 16.64
C TRP A 105 -3.67 6.65 15.23
N LEU A 106 -2.80 5.82 14.66
CA LEU A 106 -3.00 5.17 13.36
C LEU A 106 -4.08 4.09 13.48
N LEU A 107 -4.04 3.29 14.54
CA LEU A 107 -5.02 2.25 14.79
C LEU A 107 -6.43 2.80 14.94
N ALA A 108 -6.59 3.94 15.61
CA ALA A 108 -7.89 4.62 15.72
C ALA A 108 -8.44 5.02 14.34
N ALA A 109 -7.57 5.48 13.43
CA ALA A 109 -7.95 5.81 12.06
C ALA A 109 -8.34 4.55 11.26
N LEU A 110 -7.51 3.50 11.30
CA LEU A 110 -7.81 2.22 10.63
C LEU A 110 -9.12 1.60 11.15
N ALA A 111 -9.32 1.58 12.47
CA ALA A 111 -10.57 1.11 13.07
C ALA A 111 -11.78 1.93 12.63
N SER A 112 -11.61 3.24 12.40
CA SER A 112 -12.68 4.10 11.87
C SER A 112 -13.01 3.76 10.41
N LEU A 113 -12.01 3.42 9.59
CA LEU A 113 -12.23 2.97 8.20
C LEU A 113 -13.10 1.71 8.14
N THR A 114 -12.94 0.79 9.10
CA THR A 114 -13.75 -0.45 9.13
C THR A 114 -15.25 -0.24 9.40
N LEU A 115 -15.67 0.98 9.76
CA LEU A 115 -17.08 1.29 10.02
C LEU A 115 -17.89 1.47 8.73
N ASP A 116 -17.24 1.79 7.62
CA ASP A 116 -17.88 1.99 6.33
C ASP A 116 -17.13 1.20 5.24
N PRO A 117 -17.69 0.06 4.80
CA PRO A 117 -17.08 -0.76 3.76
C PRO A 117 -16.82 0.00 2.46
N GLN A 118 -17.64 1.00 2.10
CA GLN A 118 -17.43 1.75 0.86
C GLN A 118 -16.22 2.67 0.94
N ILE A 119 -15.94 3.21 2.12
CA ILE A 119 -14.73 4.01 2.36
C ILE A 119 -13.52 3.09 2.44
N LEU A 120 -13.65 1.94 3.11
CA LEU A 120 -12.59 0.94 3.19
C LEU A 120 -12.16 0.45 1.81
N ASP A 121 -13.10 0.12 0.92
CA ASP A 121 -12.81 -0.37 -0.44
C ASP A 121 -12.09 0.65 -1.32
N ARG A 122 -12.18 1.95 -0.99
CA ARG A 122 -11.39 2.99 -1.66
C ARG A 122 -9.92 2.95 -1.24
N VAL A 123 -9.67 2.76 0.06
CA VAL A 123 -8.31 2.74 0.63
C VAL A 123 -7.63 1.38 0.41
N VAL A 124 -8.39 0.30 0.52
CA VAL A 124 -7.95 -1.09 0.33
C VAL A 124 -8.76 -1.71 -0.81
N PRO A 125 -8.28 -1.60 -2.06
CA PRO A 125 -9.02 -2.12 -3.21
C PRO A 125 -9.33 -3.63 -3.07
N PRO A 126 -10.55 -4.07 -3.39
CA PRO A 126 -10.95 -5.47 -3.27
C PRO A 126 -10.26 -6.37 -4.31
N GLY A 127 -10.27 -7.68 -4.06
CA GLY A 127 -9.69 -8.68 -4.98
C GLY A 127 -8.21 -9.00 -4.72
N GLN A 128 -7.63 -8.44 -3.67
CA GLN A 128 -6.28 -8.77 -3.19
C GLN A 128 -6.30 -10.02 -2.30
N SER A 129 -5.38 -10.96 -2.52
CA SER A 129 -5.38 -12.26 -1.85
C SER A 129 -3.98 -12.88 -1.75
N PHE A 130 -3.79 -13.76 -0.76
CA PHE A 130 -2.61 -14.62 -0.64
C PHE A 130 -2.73 -15.94 -1.41
N SER A 131 -3.93 -16.32 -1.87
CA SER A 131 -4.17 -17.61 -2.53
C SER A 131 -4.30 -17.49 -4.05
N SER A 132 -4.94 -16.44 -4.55
CA SER A 132 -5.20 -16.24 -5.98
C SER A 132 -4.27 -15.18 -6.55
N GLN A 133 -3.50 -15.54 -7.59
CA GLN A 133 -2.57 -14.64 -8.30
C GLN A 133 -1.61 -13.90 -7.35
N TYR A 134 -1.20 -14.58 -6.27
CA TYR A 134 -0.28 -14.03 -5.29
C TYR A 134 1.12 -13.95 -5.86
N ALA A 135 1.72 -12.76 -5.78
CA ALA A 135 3.08 -12.49 -6.24
C ALA A 135 3.87 -11.66 -5.22
N GLY A 136 3.48 -11.69 -3.95
CA GLY A 136 4.18 -10.94 -2.90
C GLY A 136 3.96 -9.42 -2.90
N ILE A 137 2.95 -8.92 -3.61
CA ILE A 137 2.62 -7.50 -3.76
C ILE A 137 1.14 -7.22 -3.45
N PHE A 138 0.89 -6.06 -2.84
CA PHE A 138 -0.43 -5.49 -2.54
C PHE A 138 -0.43 -3.99 -2.88
N HIS A 139 -1.59 -3.35 -2.91
CA HIS A 139 -1.72 -1.91 -3.11
C HIS A 139 -2.85 -1.29 -2.29
N PHE A 140 -2.72 0.03 -2.08
CA PHE A 140 -3.63 0.88 -1.31
C PHE A 140 -3.78 2.24 -2.05
N GLN A 141 -4.80 3.03 -1.72
CA GLN A 141 -5.00 4.40 -2.23
C GLN A 141 -5.14 5.42 -1.11
#